data_AF-A0A838QB49-F1
#
_entry.id   AF-A0A838QB49-F1
#
_cell.length_a   1.000
_cell.length_b   1.000
_cell.length_c   1.000
_cell.angle_alpha   90.00
_cell.angle_beta   90.00
_cell.angle_gamma   90.00
#
_symmetry.space_group_name_H-M   'P 1'
#
loop_
_entity.id
_entity.type
_entity.pdbx_description
1 polymer ?
#
loop_
_entity_poly.entity_id
_entity_poly.type
_entity_poly.pdbx_seq_one_letter_code
_entity_poly.pdbx_strand_id
1 'polypeptide(L)'
;MQPALEQLLILQNRDQKIKQIRTELKTVPLQHAQLEAQVAATAAALEAAKLKARQVEVARKKLELDAGTRMETINRLKTQQYETRKNEEFRAMGNEIERYEKEIRQIEDEELELMDQAEKLKVQLTAEEKKAGAARESIARQITDLDGKANALEAQLRDLTNERAQLASPMAEDALERYDR
;
A
#
# COMPACT_ATOMS: atom_id res chain seq x y z
N MET A 1 20.02 -33.69 -48.68
CA MET A 1 18.64 -33.28 -48.38
C MET A 1 18.17 -32.34 -49.50
N GLN A 2 16.87 -32.29 -49.81
CA GLN A 2 16.38 -31.32 -50.80
C GLN A 2 16.53 -29.89 -50.22
N PRO A 3 17.19 -28.95 -50.90
CA PRO A 3 17.53 -27.62 -50.36
C PRO A 3 16.29 -26.81 -49.91
N ALA A 4 15.12 -27.07 -50.50
CA ALA A 4 13.86 -26.45 -50.10
C ALA A 4 13.38 -26.88 -48.69
N LEU A 5 13.65 -28.13 -48.27
CA LEU A 5 13.27 -28.63 -46.95
C LEU A 5 14.13 -28.01 -45.85
N GLU A 6 15.41 -27.80 -46.10
CA GLU A 6 16.33 -27.14 -45.16
C GLU A 6 15.91 -25.68 -44.91
N GLN A 7 15.51 -24.96 -45.96
CA GLN A 7 15.00 -23.59 -45.84
C GLN A 7 13.69 -23.51 -45.03
N LEU A 8 12.76 -24.44 -45.24
CA LEU A 8 11.51 -24.53 -44.47
C LEU A 8 11.75 -24.83 -42.98
N LEU A 9 12.73 -25.68 -42.65
CA LEU A 9 13.09 -25.96 -41.25
C LEU A 9 13.64 -24.73 -40.53
N ILE A 10 14.46 -23.92 -41.22
CA ILE A 10 14.98 -22.66 -40.67
C ILE A 10 13.84 -21.66 -40.45
N LEU A 11 12.92 -21.53 -41.43
CA LEU A 11 11.73 -20.69 -41.33
C LEU A 11 10.87 -21.10 -40.12
N GLN A 12 10.63 -22.40 -39.94
CA GLN A 12 9.90 -22.94 -38.78
C GLN A 12 10.57 -22.61 -37.45
N ASN A 13 11.90 -22.71 -37.38
CA ASN A 13 12.62 -22.34 -36.18
C ASN A 13 12.42 -20.85 -35.83
N ARG A 14 12.41 -19.96 -36.84
CA ARG A 14 12.15 -18.53 -36.67
C ARG A 14 10.72 -18.28 -36.21
N ASP A 15 9.72 -18.91 -36.83
CA ASP A 15 8.32 -18.77 -36.43
C ASP A 15 8.05 -19.27 -35.00
N GLN A 16 8.64 -20.41 -34.61
CA GLN A 16 8.54 -20.91 -33.24
C GLN A 16 9.13 -19.91 -32.23
N LYS A 17 10.30 -19.34 -32.53
CA LYS A 17 10.94 -18.35 -31.65
C LYS A 17 10.13 -17.05 -31.58
N ILE A 18 9.60 -16.57 -32.70
CA ILE A 18 8.68 -15.41 -32.77
C ILE A 18 7.45 -15.67 -31.88
N LYS A 19 6.82 -16.85 -32.00
CA LYS A 19 5.65 -17.21 -31.20
C LYS A 19 5.95 -17.26 -29.70
N GLN A 20 7.10 -17.81 -29.32
CA GLN A 20 7.56 -17.83 -27.92
C GLN A 20 7.72 -16.40 -27.38
N ILE A 21 8.48 -15.55 -28.08
CA ILE A 21 8.72 -14.17 -27.67
C ILE A 21 7.42 -13.37 -27.58
N ARG A 22 6.52 -13.50 -28.56
CA ARG A 22 5.20 -12.85 -28.51
C ARG A 22 4.36 -13.29 -27.33
N THR A 23 4.46 -14.56 -26.94
CA THR A 23 3.73 -15.08 -25.77
C THR A 23 4.31 -14.50 -24.48
N GLU A 24 5.63 -14.42 -24.37
CA GLU A 24 6.32 -13.81 -23.23
C GLU A 24 5.98 -12.33 -23.10
N LEU A 25 6.06 -11.55 -24.18
CA LEU A 25 5.71 -10.12 -24.21
C LEU A 25 4.25 -9.88 -23.79
N LYS A 26 3.32 -10.79 -24.11
CA LYS A 26 1.91 -10.68 -23.66
C LYS A 26 1.74 -10.81 -22.15
N THR A 27 2.70 -11.40 -21.44
CA THR A 27 2.65 -11.54 -19.97
C THR A 27 3.17 -10.31 -19.23
N VAL A 28 3.99 -9.48 -19.89
CA VAL A 28 4.62 -8.29 -19.29
C VAL A 28 3.60 -7.32 -18.68
N PRO A 29 2.49 -6.94 -19.36
CA PRO A 29 1.50 -6.04 -18.76
C PRO A 29 0.85 -6.58 -17.49
N LEU A 30 0.63 -7.90 -17.43
CA LEU A 30 0.07 -8.54 -16.23
C LEU A 30 1.06 -8.50 -15.07
N GLN A 31 2.34 -8.75 -15.34
CA GLN A 31 3.40 -8.67 -14.33
C GLN A 31 3.54 -7.24 -13.80
N HIS A 32 3.49 -6.24 -14.67
CA HIS A 32 3.43 -4.81 -14.28
C HIS A 32 2.27 -4.53 -13.34
N ALA A 33 1.05 -4.90 -13.74
CA ALA A 33 -0.14 -4.66 -12.94
C ALA A 33 -0.08 -5.34 -11.55
N GLN A 34 0.51 -6.54 -11.47
CA GLN A 34 0.73 -7.23 -10.20
C GLN A 34 1.72 -6.49 -9.30
N LEU A 35 2.82 -5.99 -9.86
CA LEU A 35 3.82 -5.21 -9.14
C LEU A 35 3.26 -3.87 -8.64
N GLU A 36 2.52 -3.16 -9.48
CA GLU A 36 1.83 -1.92 -9.10
C GLU A 36 0.79 -2.16 -8.00
N ALA A 37 0.01 -3.23 -8.09
CA ALA A 37 -0.95 -3.61 -7.06
C ALA A 37 -0.28 -3.91 -5.71
N GLN A 38 0.91 -4.54 -5.71
CA GLN A 38 1.69 -4.76 -4.49
C GLN A 38 2.16 -3.45 -3.86
N VAL A 39 2.67 -2.50 -4.65
CA VAL A 39 3.03 -1.17 -4.14
C VAL A 39 1.80 -0.46 -3.56
N ALA A 40 0.69 -0.46 -4.29
CA ALA A 40 -0.56 0.17 -3.83
C ALA A 40 -1.07 -0.45 -2.52
N ALA A 41 -0.99 -1.77 -2.37
CA ALA A 41 -1.39 -2.46 -1.15
C ALA A 41 -0.50 -2.07 0.05
N THR A 42 0.82 -2.00 -0.13
CA THR A 42 1.73 -1.58 0.95
C THR A 42 1.53 -0.11 1.34
N ALA A 43 1.27 0.77 0.37
CA ALA A 43 0.93 2.17 0.63
C ALA A 43 -0.40 2.30 1.38
N ALA A 44 -1.44 1.53 0.99
CA ALA A 44 -2.72 1.53 1.67
C ALA A 44 -2.62 1.05 3.12
N ALA A 45 -1.82 0.02 3.40
CA ALA A 45 -1.57 -0.45 4.76
C ALA A 45 -0.90 0.62 5.63
N LEU A 46 0.09 1.33 5.08
CA LEU A 46 0.74 2.45 5.76
C LEU A 46 -0.24 3.58 6.07
N GLU A 47 -1.07 3.98 5.10
CA GLU A 47 -2.08 5.04 5.31
C GLU A 47 -3.15 4.63 6.34
N ALA A 48 -3.57 3.38 6.35
CA ALA A 48 -4.47 2.86 7.39
C ALA A 48 -3.84 2.95 8.78
N ALA A 49 -2.56 2.62 8.92
CA ALA A 49 -1.84 2.73 10.19
C ALA A 49 -1.73 4.20 10.65
N LYS A 50 -1.42 5.13 9.74
CA LYS A 50 -1.39 6.58 10.03
C LYS A 50 -2.75 7.10 10.47
N LEU A 51 -3.82 6.70 9.78
CA LEU A 51 -5.18 7.11 10.13
C LEU A 51 -5.54 6.65 11.55
N LYS A 52 -5.23 5.40 11.89
CA LYS A 52 -5.48 4.85 13.22
C LYS A 52 -4.70 5.60 14.31
N ALA A 53 -3.41 5.90 14.07
CA ALA A 53 -2.61 6.70 14.99
C ALA A 53 -3.20 8.10 15.21
N ARG A 54 -3.67 8.76 14.14
CA ARG A 54 -4.33 10.05 14.24
C ARG A 54 -5.65 9.99 15.01
N GLN A 55 -6.44 8.93 14.82
CA GLN A 55 -7.70 8.75 15.54
C GLN A 55 -7.48 8.59 17.05
N VAL A 56 -6.48 7.81 17.46
CA VAL A 56 -6.11 7.66 18.88
C VAL A 56 -5.66 8.99 19.47
N GLU A 57 -4.85 9.75 18.76
CA GLU A 57 -4.39 11.07 19.22
C GLU A 57 -5.55 12.07 19.37
N VAL A 58 -6.52 12.04 18.45
CA VAL A 58 -7.73 12.88 18.54
C VAL A 58 -8.60 12.46 19.74
N ALA A 59 -8.77 11.16 19.96
CA ALA A 59 -9.52 10.64 21.10
C ALA A 59 -8.87 11.06 22.42
N ARG A 60 -7.55 10.95 22.54
CA ARG A 60 -6.79 11.38 23.73
C ARG A 60 -6.99 12.88 24.00
N LYS A 61 -6.84 13.74 22.99
CA LYS A 61 -7.04 15.19 23.15
C LYS A 61 -8.47 15.57 23.53
N LYS A 62 -9.45 14.77 23.09
CA LYS A 62 -10.84 14.98 23.48
C LYS A 62 -11.02 14.69 24.97
N LEU A 63 -10.46 13.59 25.47
CA LEU A 63 -10.45 13.26 26.89
C LEU A 63 -9.77 14.37 27.71
N GLU A 64 -8.66 14.91 27.22
CA GLU A 64 -7.92 15.97 27.91
C GLU A 64 -8.76 17.25 28.08
N LEU A 65 -9.49 17.62 27.02
CA LEU A 65 -10.44 18.74 27.05
C LEU A 65 -11.61 18.47 28.00
N ASP A 66 -12.13 17.24 27.99
CA ASP A 66 -13.25 16.81 28.82
C ASP A 66 -12.86 16.78 30.32
N ALA A 67 -11.63 16.40 30.65
CA ALA A 67 -11.07 16.49 32.00
C ALA A 67 -10.87 17.95 32.43
N GLY A 68 -10.32 18.80 31.54
CA GLY A 68 -10.16 20.23 31.77
C GLY A 68 -11.49 20.93 32.08
N THR A 69 -12.54 20.64 31.31
CA THR A 69 -13.89 21.20 31.53
C THR A 69 -14.47 20.82 32.90
N ARG A 70 -14.25 19.57 33.33
CA ARG A 70 -14.66 19.10 34.67
C ARG A 70 -13.85 19.79 35.77
N MET A 71 -12.55 19.98 35.56
CA MET A 71 -11.68 20.69 36.50
C MET A 71 -12.11 22.16 36.67
N GLU A 72 -12.45 22.85 35.59
CA GLU A 72 -13.02 24.20 35.65
C GLU A 72 -14.34 24.23 36.43
N THR A 73 -15.19 23.23 36.24
CA THR A 73 -16.45 23.09 36.99
C THR A 73 -16.19 22.87 38.48
N ILE A 74 -15.23 22.01 38.84
CA ILE A 74 -14.80 21.81 40.23
C ILE A 74 -14.32 23.12 40.84
N ASN A 75 -13.48 23.87 40.15
CA ASN A 75 -12.95 25.15 40.66
C ASN A 75 -14.09 26.15 40.93
N ARG A 76 -15.06 26.25 40.02
CA ARG A 76 -16.24 27.09 40.22
C ARG A 76 -17.08 26.65 41.42
N LEU A 77 -17.33 25.35 41.56
CA LEU A 77 -18.08 24.80 42.70
C LEU A 77 -17.34 25.02 44.02
N LYS A 78 -16.01 24.87 44.06
CA LYS A 78 -15.19 25.17 45.23
C LYS A 78 -15.33 26.63 45.64
N THR A 79 -15.27 27.57 44.70
CA THR A 79 -15.51 28.99 44.98
C THR A 79 -16.90 29.24 45.57
N GLN A 80 -17.96 28.70 44.95
CA GLN A 80 -19.34 28.85 45.44
C GLN A 80 -19.54 28.21 46.83
N GLN A 81 -18.86 27.10 47.09
CA GLN A 81 -18.90 26.40 48.37
C GLN A 81 -18.33 27.27 49.50
N TYR A 82 -17.31 28.09 49.25
CA TYR A 82 -16.78 29.04 50.25
C TYR A 82 -17.68 30.26 50.46
N GLU A 83 -18.52 30.60 49.49
CA GLU A 83 -19.40 31.78 49.54
C GLU A 83 -20.75 31.49 50.22
N THR A 84 -21.23 30.24 50.18
CA THR A 84 -22.52 29.89 50.77
C THR A 84 -22.49 29.84 52.30
N ARG A 85 -23.54 30.36 52.92
CA ARG A 85 -23.78 30.30 54.38
C ARG A 85 -24.77 29.19 54.76
N LYS A 86 -25.29 28.45 53.79
CA LYS A 86 -26.26 27.37 54.01
C LYS A 86 -25.55 26.02 54.02
N ASN A 87 -25.64 25.32 55.14
CA ASN A 87 -24.99 24.01 55.33
C ASN A 87 -25.42 22.95 54.31
N GLU A 88 -26.69 22.98 53.87
CA GLU A 88 -27.20 22.03 52.88
C GLU A 88 -26.58 22.24 51.50
N GLU A 89 -26.50 23.51 51.05
CA GLU A 89 -25.84 23.87 49.79
C GLU A 89 -24.34 23.55 49.82
N PHE A 90 -23.67 23.83 50.95
CA PHE A 90 -22.25 23.48 51.14
C PHE A 90 -22.00 21.98 50.95
N ARG A 91 -22.83 21.13 51.57
CA ARG A 91 -22.73 19.67 51.47
C ARG A 91 -23.06 19.17 50.06
N ALA A 92 -24.09 19.74 49.42
CA ALA A 92 -24.47 19.36 48.07
C ALA A 92 -23.35 19.65 47.06
N MET A 93 -22.74 20.84 47.11
CA MET A 93 -21.59 21.19 46.27
C MET A 93 -20.39 20.27 46.54
N GLY A 94 -20.15 19.88 47.79
CA GLY A 94 -19.08 18.93 48.15
C GLY A 94 -19.26 17.57 47.48
N ASN A 95 -20.47 17.00 47.54
CA ASN A 95 -20.79 15.74 46.87
C ASN A 95 -20.62 15.83 45.35
N GLU A 96 -20.97 16.98 44.76
CA GLU A 96 -20.83 17.21 43.33
C GLU A 96 -19.37 17.37 42.89
N ILE A 97 -18.55 18.04 43.70
CA ILE A 97 -17.08 18.09 43.52
C ILE A 97 -16.50 16.67 43.55
N GLU A 98 -16.83 15.86 44.55
CA GLU A 98 -16.34 14.48 44.64
C GLU A 98 -16.75 13.63 43.43
N ARG A 99 -17.96 13.87 42.88
CA ARG A 99 -18.42 13.21 41.65
C ARG A 99 -17.52 13.58 40.47
N TYR A 100 -17.29 14.88 40.24
CA TYR A 100 -16.42 15.32 39.14
C TYR A 100 -14.96 14.87 39.33
N GLU A 101 -14.43 14.85 40.55
CA GLU A 101 -13.09 14.32 40.85
C GLU A 101 -12.98 12.81 40.57
N LYS A 102 -14.06 12.05 40.68
CA LYS A 102 -14.10 10.64 40.25
C LYS A 102 -14.17 10.51 38.74
N GLU A 103 -14.97 11.35 38.08
CA GLU A 103 -15.05 11.37 36.62
C GLU A 103 -13.70 11.74 35.98
N ILE A 104 -12.97 12.72 36.52
CA ILE A 104 -11.62 13.08 36.03
C ILE A 104 -10.67 11.89 36.14
N ARG A 105 -10.66 11.18 37.28
CA ARG A 105 -9.81 9.99 37.44
C ARG A 105 -10.12 8.91 36.40
N GLN A 106 -11.40 8.68 36.10
CA GLN A 106 -11.79 7.73 35.05
C GLN A 106 -11.29 8.15 33.66
N ILE A 107 -11.33 9.45 33.36
CA ILE A 107 -10.81 9.99 32.10
C ILE A 107 -9.29 9.83 32.03
N GLU A 108 -8.58 10.13 33.11
CA GLU A 108 -7.12 9.97 33.18
C GLU A 108 -6.71 8.50 33.00
N ASP A 109 -7.47 7.55 33.55
CA ASP A 109 -7.27 6.12 33.31
C ASP A 109 -7.45 5.77 31.82
N GLU A 110 -8.52 6.25 31.17
CA GLU A 110 -8.76 6.06 29.73
C GLU A 110 -7.67 6.72 28.86
N GLU A 111 -7.16 7.89 29.25
CA GLU A 111 -6.06 8.56 28.56
C GLU A 111 -4.77 7.72 28.58
N LEU A 112 -4.44 7.11 29.72
CA LEU A 112 -3.27 6.24 29.84
C LEU A 112 -3.39 5.03 28.90
N GLU A 113 -4.58 4.44 28.77
CA GLU A 113 -4.82 3.35 27.81
C GLU A 113 -4.60 3.81 26.36
N LEU A 114 -5.07 5.02 26.01
CA LEU A 114 -4.85 5.59 24.68
C LEU A 114 -3.37 5.94 24.43
N MET A 115 -2.63 6.37 25.46
CA MET A 115 -1.19 6.61 25.37
C MET A 115 -0.42 5.32 25.08
N ASP A 116 -0.71 4.24 25.80
CA ASP A 116 -0.14 2.91 25.54
C ASP A 116 -0.47 2.42 24.13
N GLN A 117 -1.70 2.66 23.67
CA GLN A 117 -2.10 2.34 22.30
C GLN A 117 -1.33 3.17 21.28
N ALA A 118 -1.12 4.46 21.53
CA ALA A 118 -0.37 5.36 20.66
C ALA A 118 1.10 4.93 20.53
N GLU A 119 1.74 4.48 21.62
CA GLU A 119 3.11 3.96 21.59
C GLU A 119 3.22 2.69 20.73
N LYS A 120 2.28 1.74 20.89
CA LYS A 120 2.21 0.53 20.06
C LYS A 120 2.02 0.88 18.58
N LEU A 121 1.13 1.83 18.29
CA LEU A 121 0.89 2.30 16.93
C LEU A 121 2.10 3.00 16.32
N LYS A 122 2.88 3.74 17.12
CA LYS A 122 4.12 4.38 16.66
C LYS A 122 5.14 3.34 16.21
N VAL A 123 5.32 2.27 16.98
CA VAL A 123 6.21 1.15 16.59
C VAL A 123 5.72 0.47 15.31
N GLN A 124 4.41 0.20 15.21
CA GLN A 124 3.79 -0.37 14.01
C GLN A 124 3.98 0.54 12.79
N LEU A 125 3.79 1.85 12.96
CA LEU A 125 3.95 2.82 11.88
C LEU A 125 5.37 2.82 11.34
N THR A 126 6.38 2.87 12.22
CA THR A 126 7.78 2.79 11.79
C THR A 126 8.10 1.47 11.06
N ALA A 127 7.48 0.36 11.47
CA ALA A 127 7.65 -0.92 10.78
C ALA A 127 7.01 -0.92 9.39
N GLU A 128 5.77 -0.41 9.26
CA GLU A 128 5.07 -0.32 7.98
C GLU A 128 5.73 0.70 7.04
N GLU A 129 6.29 1.81 7.54
CA GLU A 129 7.06 2.77 6.75
C GLU A 129 8.30 2.10 6.13
N LYS A 130 9.06 1.36 6.93
CA LYS A 130 10.22 0.60 6.43
C LYS A 130 9.82 -0.44 5.40
N LYS A 131 8.74 -1.18 5.67
CA LYS A 131 8.21 -2.21 4.76
C LYS A 131 7.75 -1.61 3.43
N ALA A 132 6.98 -0.52 3.47
CA ALA A 132 6.52 0.18 2.28
C ALA A 132 7.68 0.77 1.48
N GLY A 133 8.68 1.36 2.15
CA GLY A 133 9.89 1.86 1.51
C GLY A 133 10.68 0.75 0.80
N ALA A 134 10.97 -0.34 1.51
CA ALA A 134 11.69 -1.48 0.95
C ALA A 134 10.92 -2.15 -0.21
N ALA A 135 9.61 -2.32 -0.08
CA ALA A 135 8.76 -2.85 -1.14
C ALA A 135 8.78 -1.95 -2.37
N ARG A 136 8.66 -0.63 -2.20
CA ARG A 136 8.71 0.34 -3.30
C ARG A 136 10.05 0.29 -4.04
N GLU A 137 11.17 0.25 -3.32
CA GLU A 137 12.50 0.15 -3.93
C GLU A 137 12.69 -1.17 -4.68
N SER A 138 12.31 -2.30 -4.06
CA SER A 138 12.41 -3.62 -4.67
C SER A 138 11.56 -3.71 -5.94
N ILE A 139 10.31 -3.26 -5.87
CA ILE A 139 9.39 -3.32 -7.00
C ILE A 139 9.82 -2.36 -8.12
N ALA A 140 10.33 -1.17 -7.81
CA ALA A 140 10.87 -0.27 -8.83
C ALA A 140 12.03 -0.90 -9.62
N ARG A 141 12.92 -1.66 -8.95
CA ARG A 141 13.97 -2.44 -9.62
C ARG A 141 13.38 -3.54 -10.49
N GLN A 142 12.40 -4.28 -9.98
CA GLN A 142 11.74 -5.35 -10.75
C GLN A 142 11.03 -4.82 -12.00
N ILE A 143 10.36 -3.66 -11.90
CA ILE A 143 9.76 -2.97 -13.05
C ILE A 143 10.84 -2.58 -14.07
N THR A 144 11.93 -1.97 -13.61
CA THR A 144 13.05 -1.57 -14.50
C THR A 144 13.64 -2.79 -15.22
N ASP A 145 13.87 -3.89 -14.50
CA ASP A 145 14.40 -5.14 -15.07
C ASP A 145 13.40 -5.76 -16.06
N LEU A 146 12.10 -5.71 -15.74
CA LEU A 146 11.04 -6.21 -16.60
C LEU A 146 10.95 -5.40 -17.90
N ASP A 147 11.02 -4.07 -17.83
CA ASP A 147 11.05 -3.18 -18.98
C ASP A 147 12.30 -3.41 -19.84
N GLY A 148 13.46 -3.59 -19.20
CA GLY A 148 14.70 -3.95 -19.87
C GLY A 148 14.58 -5.25 -20.66
N LYS A 149 14.00 -6.29 -20.04
CA LYS A 149 13.74 -7.58 -20.70
C LYS A 149 12.74 -7.44 -21.85
N ALA A 150 11.64 -6.71 -21.63
CA ALA A 150 10.62 -6.49 -22.65
C ALA A 150 11.21 -5.78 -23.88
N ASN A 151 12.00 -4.72 -23.68
CA ASN A 151 12.69 -4.01 -24.76
C ASN A 151 13.65 -4.92 -25.54
N ALA A 152 14.41 -5.77 -24.85
CA ALA A 152 15.30 -6.74 -25.49
C ALA A 152 14.53 -7.78 -26.32
N LEU A 153 13.42 -8.29 -25.78
CA LEU A 153 12.52 -9.22 -26.48
C LEU A 153 11.86 -8.56 -27.70
N GLU A 154 11.46 -7.30 -27.60
CA GLU A 154 10.92 -6.55 -28.73
C GLU A 154 11.96 -6.33 -29.84
N ALA A 155 13.20 -5.99 -29.49
CA ALA A 155 14.29 -5.89 -30.45
C ALA A 155 14.54 -7.23 -31.15
N GLN A 156 14.65 -8.32 -30.37
CA GLN A 156 14.80 -9.67 -30.91
C GLN A 156 13.62 -10.08 -31.80
N LEU A 157 12.39 -9.70 -31.45
CA LEU A 157 11.21 -9.96 -32.25
C LEU A 157 11.28 -9.24 -33.60
N ARG A 158 11.73 -7.98 -33.63
CA ARG A 158 11.92 -7.22 -34.88
C ARG A 158 12.96 -7.89 -35.76
N ASP A 159 14.11 -8.27 -35.20
CA ASP A 159 15.19 -8.92 -35.94
C ASP A 159 14.74 -10.27 -36.53
N LEU A 160 14.11 -11.13 -35.72
CA LEU A 160 13.61 -12.43 -36.19
C LEU A 160 12.50 -12.28 -37.24
N THR A 161 11.67 -11.23 -37.14
CA THR A 161 10.63 -10.96 -38.14
C THR A 161 11.26 -10.54 -39.47
N ASN A 162 12.32 -9.73 -39.44
CA ASN A 162 13.09 -9.35 -40.63
C ASN A 162 13.82 -10.57 -41.23
N GLU A 163 14.48 -11.39 -40.41
CA GLU A 163 15.12 -12.64 -40.85
C GLU A 163 14.11 -13.58 -41.51
N ARG A 164 12.93 -13.77 -40.89
CA ARG A 164 11.84 -14.58 -41.48
C ARG A 164 11.45 -14.06 -42.86
N ALA A 165 11.28 -12.75 -43.01
CA ALA A 165 10.92 -12.15 -44.30
C ALA A 165 12.00 -12.35 -45.37
N GLN A 166 13.28 -12.21 -45.00
CA GLN A 166 14.40 -12.46 -45.91
C GLN A 166 14.50 -13.94 -46.32
N LEU A 167 14.27 -14.86 -45.39
CA LEU A 167 14.28 -16.31 -45.66
C LEU A 167 13.12 -16.73 -46.55
N ALA A 168 11.95 -16.11 -46.41
CA ALA A 168 10.77 -16.41 -47.23
C ALA A 168 10.87 -15.86 -48.66
N SER A 169 11.52 -14.72 -48.87
CA SER A 169 11.63 -14.03 -50.18
C SER A 169 12.08 -14.92 -51.36
N PRO A 170 13.13 -15.77 -51.26
CA PRO A 170 13.57 -16.63 -52.35
C PRO A 170 12.79 -17.96 -52.48
N MET A 171 11.83 -18.24 -51.60
CA MET A 171 11.12 -19.53 -51.58
C MET A 171 9.95 -19.54 -52.56
N ALA A 172 9.63 -20.71 -53.11
CA ALA A 172 8.49 -20.87 -54.00
C ALA A 172 7.17 -20.61 -53.26
N GLU A 173 6.27 -19.85 -53.87
CA GLU A 173 5.01 -19.39 -53.27
C GLU A 173 4.10 -20.57 -52.87
N ASP A 174 4.06 -21.62 -53.68
CA ASP A 174 3.30 -22.85 -53.40
C ASP A 174 3.84 -23.63 -52.18
N ALA A 175 5.15 -23.59 -51.96
CA ALA A 175 5.80 -24.21 -50.81
C ALA A 175 5.53 -23.42 -49.52
N LEU A 176 5.55 -22.08 -49.59
CA LEU A 176 5.19 -21.21 -48.47
C LEU A 176 3.70 -21.34 -48.11
N GLU A 177 2.81 -21.34 -49.10
CA GLU A 177 1.37 -21.52 -48.87
C GLU A 177 1.04 -22.86 -48.19
N ARG A 178 1.77 -23.94 -48.52
CA ARG A 178 1.60 -25.25 -47.86
C ARG A 178 2.13 -25.26 -46.44
N TYR A 179 3.11 -24.42 -46.13
CA TYR A 179 3.72 -24.33 -44.82
C TYR A 179 2.93 -23.41 -43.86
N ASP A 180 2.42 -22.28 -44.36
CA ASP A 180 1.68 -21.28 -43.57
C ASP A 180 0.22 -21.68 -43.27
N ARG A 181 -0.30 -22.70 -43.96
CA ARG A 181 -1.67 -23.23 -43.81
C ARG A 181 -1.80 -24.17 -42.62
#